data_AF-A0A026WGQ6-F1
#
_entry.id   AF-A0A026WGQ6-F1
#
_cell.length_a   1.000
_cell.length_b   1.000
_cell.length_c   1.000
_cell.angle_alpha   90.00
_cell.angle_beta   90.00
_cell.angle_gamma   90.00
#
_symmetry.space_group_name_H-M   'P 1'
#
loop_
_entity.id
_entity.type
_entity.pdbx_description
1 polymer ?
#
loop_
_entity_poly.entity_id
_entity_poly.type
_entity_poly.pdbx_seq_one_letter_code
_entity_poly.pdbx_strand_id
1 'polypeptide(L)'
;SFIAAAVFNEGYSNVLRIMKALEITIGVECRAFAEKIDAQRTQAQDRRSRDSLKESRAARKQQQLQQSEWFEEAEGILYGPGIAD
;
A
#
# COMPACT_ATOMS: atom_id res chain seq x y z
N SER A 1 22.19 -2.15 14.50
CA SER A 1 21.08 -1.88 13.57
C SER A 1 20.08 -0.82 14.06
N PHE A 2 20.50 0.21 14.81
CA PHE A 2 19.56 1.21 15.36
C PHE A 2 19.17 2.32 14.38
N ILE A 3 20.15 2.84 13.62
CA ILE A 3 19.90 3.90 12.63
C ILE A 3 18.99 3.41 11.50
N ALA A 4 19.18 2.18 11.02
CA ALA A 4 18.32 1.60 9.99
C ALA A 4 16.85 1.51 10.43
N ALA A 5 16.60 1.08 11.67
CA ALA A 5 15.26 1.02 12.24
C ALA A 5 14.66 2.43 12.42
N ALA A 6 15.47 3.40 12.86
CA ALA A 6 15.06 4.79 12.98
C ALA A 6 14.65 5.40 11.63
N VAL A 7 15.43 5.15 10.58
CA VAL A 7 15.10 5.60 9.21
C VAL A 7 13.82 4.94 8.68
N PHE A 8 13.61 3.66 8.98
CA PHE A 8 12.40 2.95 8.55
C PHE A 8 11.13 3.51 9.22
N ASN A 9 11.18 3.76 10.53
CA ASN A 9 10.02 4.23 11.30
C ASN A 9 9.78 5.74 11.11
N GLU A 10 10.80 6.55 11.36
CA GLU A 10 10.69 8.01 11.50
C GLU A 10 11.38 8.79 10.38
N GLY A 11 12.09 8.10 9.46
CA GLY A 11 12.77 8.74 8.34
C GLY A 11 14.09 9.41 8.72
N TYR A 12 14.58 10.24 7.80
CA TYR A 12 15.83 11.00 7.97
C TYR A 12 15.72 12.11 9.01
N SER A 13 14.50 12.54 9.35
CA SER A 13 14.28 13.43 10.49
C SER A 13 14.87 12.90 11.81
N ASN A 14 14.86 11.58 12.02
CA ASN A 14 15.46 10.96 13.21
C ASN A 14 16.99 10.92 13.11
N VAL A 15 17.55 10.73 11.91
CA VAL A 15 19.01 10.84 11.70
C VAL A 15 19.51 12.24 12.12
N LEU A 16 18.77 13.29 11.79
CA LEU A 16 19.10 14.65 12.25
C LEU A 16 19.01 14.79 13.78
N ARG A 17 18.07 14.12 14.45
CA ARG A 17 18.00 14.10 15.92
C ARG A 17 19.22 13.39 16.53
N ILE A 18 19.64 12.26 15.95
CA ILE A 18 20.84 11.54 16.38
C ILE A 18 22.07 12.42 16.21
N MET A 19 22.24 13.07 15.05
CA MET A 19 23.35 14.00 14.80
C MET A 19 23.38 15.12 15.84
N LYS A 20 22.22 15.71 16.17
CA LYS A 20 22.12 16.74 17.20
C LYS A 20 22.51 16.21 18.59
N ALA A 21 22.12 14.99 18.94
CA ALA A 21 22.48 14.36 20.21
C ALA A 21 23.98 14.04 20.32
N LEU A 22 24.64 13.85 19.18
CA LEU A 22 26.09 13.68 19.08
C LEU A 22 26.85 15.01 18.93
N GLU A 23 26.16 16.14 19.11
CA GLU A 23 26.73 17.49 18.96
C GLU A 23 27.31 17.78 17.57
N ILE A 24 26.82 17.07 16.55
CA ILE A 24 27.20 17.31 15.16
C ILE A 24 26.44 18.53 14.64
N THR A 25 27.16 19.49 14.07
CA THR A 25 26.58 20.68 13.44
C THR A 25 25.72 20.30 12.23
N ILE A 26 24.45 20.72 12.24
CA ILE A 26 23.49 20.44 11.17
C ILE A 26 23.33 21.69 10.31
N GLY A 27 23.70 21.59 9.03
CA GLY A 27 23.48 22.65 8.05
C GLY A 27 22.03 22.74 7.57
N VAL A 28 21.67 23.87 6.98
CA VAL A 28 20.34 24.10 6.41
C VAL A 28 20.02 23.09 5.30
N GLU A 29 21.01 22.77 4.47
CA GLU A 29 20.89 21.76 3.41
C GLU A 29 20.58 20.35 3.95
N CYS A 30 21.10 19.99 5.13
CA CYS A 30 20.81 18.70 5.74
C CYS A 30 19.33 18.58 6.11
N ARG A 31 18.72 19.67 6.57
CA ARG A 31 17.28 19.74 6.87
C ARG A 31 16.46 19.61 5.59
N ALA A 32 16.76 20.44 4.58
CA ALA A 32 16.05 20.41 3.31
C ALA A 32 16.14 19.03 2.63
N PHE A 33 17.32 18.40 2.70
CA PHE A 33 17.51 17.04 2.21
C PHE A 33 16.63 16.03 2.96
N ALA A 34 16.65 16.04 4.30
CA ALA A 34 15.85 15.10 5.10
C ALA A 34 14.35 15.26 4.82
N GLU A 35 13.86 16.50 4.77
CA GLU A 35 12.46 16.81 4.46
C GLU A 35 12.06 16.30 3.06
N LYS A 36 12.91 16.54 2.05
CA LYS A 36 12.68 16.06 0.68
C LYS A 36 12.59 14.53 0.62
N ILE A 37 13.54 13.82 1.25
CA ILE A 37 13.58 12.36 1.22
C ILE A 37 12.39 11.77 1.98
N ASP A 38 12.05 12.32 3.15
CA ASP A 38 10.92 11.84 3.96
C ASP A 38 9.57 12.08 3.25
N ALA A 39 9.42 13.21 2.54
CA ALA A 39 8.26 13.47 1.70
C ALA A 39 8.15 12.47 0.54
N GLN A 40 9.24 12.22 -0.18
CA GLN A 40 9.27 11.23 -1.26
C GLN A 40 8.94 9.82 -0.76
N ARG A 41 9.47 9.43 0.40
CA ARG A 41 9.18 8.15 1.06
C ARG A 41 7.68 7.99 1.32
N THR A 42 7.08 9.03 1.90
CA THR A 42 5.64 9.05 2.23
C THR A 42 4.79 8.95 0.97
N GLN A 43 5.09 9.76 -0.05
CA GLN A 43 4.37 9.73 -1.33
C GLN A 43 4.46 8.36 -2.02
N ALA A 44 5.62 7.71 -1.99
CA ALA A 44 5.80 6.38 -2.55
C ALA A 44 4.98 5.33 -1.78
N GLN A 45 4.91 5.44 -0.45
CA GLN A 45 4.12 4.55 0.38
C GLN A 45 2.62 4.74 0.17
N ASP A 46 2.14 5.98 0.04
CA ASP A 46 0.75 6.29 -0.29
C ASP A 46 0.36 5.69 -1.64
N ARG A 47 1.24 5.83 -2.64
CA ARG A 47 1.03 5.22 -3.97
C ARG A 47 0.91 3.71 -3.88
N ARG A 48 1.87 3.03 -3.23
CA ARG A 48 1.82 1.56 -3.04
C ARG A 48 0.55 1.13 -2.31
N SER A 49 0.15 1.86 -1.28
CA SER A 49 -1.07 1.56 -0.51
C SER A 49 -2.32 1.70 -1.39
N ARG A 50 -2.39 2.74 -2.21
CA ARG A 50 -3.50 2.94 -3.15
C ARG A 50 -3.56 1.84 -4.21
N ASP A 51 -2.42 1.44 -4.75
CA ASP A 51 -2.34 0.40 -5.77
C ASP A 51 -2.73 -0.97 -5.20
N SER A 52 -2.21 -1.33 -4.02
CA SER A 52 -2.62 -2.54 -3.29
C SER A 52 -4.13 -2.56 -2.99
N LEU A 53 -4.71 -1.41 -2.61
CA LEU A 53 -6.16 -1.30 -2.41
C LEU A 53 -6.97 -1.44 -3.70
N LYS A 54 -6.43 -1.04 -4.85
CA LYS A 54 -7.10 -1.23 -6.15
C LYS A 54 -7.04 -2.70 -6.56
N GLU A 55 -5.88 -3.34 -6.43
CA GLU A 55 -5.68 -4.76 -6.71
C GLU A 55 -6.59 -5.62 -5.84
N SER A 56 -6.65 -5.33 -4.53
CA SER A 56 -7.55 -6.03 -3.61
C SER A 56 -9.03 -5.89 -4.01
N ARG A 57 -9.44 -4.67 -4.43
CA ARG A 57 -10.81 -4.44 -4.92
C ARG A 57 -11.10 -5.18 -6.23
N ALA A 58 -10.16 -5.19 -7.17
CA ALA A 58 -10.29 -5.92 -8.42
C ALA A 58 -10.41 -7.44 -8.18
N ALA A 59 -9.57 -7.99 -7.32
CA ALA A 59 -9.61 -9.41 -6.96
C ALA A 59 -10.95 -9.81 -6.32
N ARG A 60 -11.49 -8.99 -5.41
CA ARG A 60 -12.81 -9.23 -4.81
C ARG A 60 -13.93 -9.21 -5.84
N LYS A 61 -13.90 -8.27 -6.78
CA LYS A 61 -14.91 -8.18 -7.86
C LYS A 61 -14.83 -9.38 -8.79
N GLN A 62 -13.62 -9.82 -9.15
CA GLN A 62 -13.42 -11.00 -9.98
C GLN A 62 -13.92 -12.27 -9.30
N GLN A 63 -13.67 -12.43 -8.00
CA GLN A 63 -14.19 -13.56 -7.23
C GLN A 63 -15.72 -13.58 -7.20
N GLN A 64 -16.37 -12.42 -7.04
CA GLN A 64 -17.83 -12.32 -7.11
C GLN A 64 -18.36 -12.67 -8.49
N LEU A 65 -17.73 -12.16 -9.56
CA LEU A 65 -18.14 -12.47 -10.93
C LEU A 65 -18.04 -13.97 -11.23
N GLN A 66 -16.92 -14.60 -10.86
CA GLN A 66 -16.75 -16.05 -11.01
C GLN A 66 -17.82 -16.82 -10.22
N GLN A 67 -18.12 -16.39 -9.00
CA GLN A 67 -19.18 -17.02 -8.20
C GLN A 67 -20.56 -16.87 -8.87
N SER A 68 -20.88 -15.69 -9.42
CA SER A 68 -22.11 -15.47 -10.18
C SER A 68 -22.18 -16.35 -11.43
N GLU A 69 -21.11 -16.42 -12.23
CA GLU A 69 -21.04 -17.28 -13.43
C GLU A 69 -21.27 -18.75 -13.08
N TRP A 70 -20.69 -19.24 -11.99
CA TRP A 70 -20.91 -20.60 -11.50
C TRP A 70 -22.37 -20.86 -11.09
N PHE A 71 -23.01 -19.90 -10.43
CA PHE A 71 -24.43 -20.01 -10.09
C PHE A 71 -25.32 -19.99 -11.33
N GLU A 72 -25.05 -19.10 -12.30
CA GLU A 72 -25.78 -19.06 -13.57
C GLU A 72 -25.64 -20.36 -14.36
N GLU A 73 -24.44 -20.97 -14.39
CA GLU A 73 -24.23 -22.27 -15.04
C GLU A 73 -25.01 -23.39 -14.33
N ALA A 74 -24.97 -23.43 -12.99
CA ALA A 74 -25.71 -24.42 -12.20
C ALA A 74 -27.23 -24.26 -12.34
N GLU A 75 -27.74 -23.03 -12.30
CA GLU A 75 -29.16 -22.72 -12.49
C GLU A 75 -29.60 -22.97 -13.93
N GLY A 76 -28.80 -22.62 -14.93
CA GLY A 76 -29.11 -22.86 -16.34
C GLY A 76 -29.23 -24.35 -16.68
N ILE A 77 -28.45 -25.21 -16.01
CA ILE A 77 -28.61 -26.67 -16.07
C ILE A 77 -29.91 -27.11 -15.37
N LEU A 78 -30.21 -26.53 -14.20
CA LEU A 78 -31.40 -26.87 -13.41
C LEU A 78 -32.71 -26.38 -14.05
N TYR A 79 -32.69 -25.31 -14.85
CA TYR A 79 -33.85 -24.75 -15.55
C TYR A 79 -33.87 -25.09 -17.06
N GLY A 80 -33.27 -26.22 -17.45
CA GLY A 80 -33.24 -26.69 -18.84
C GLY A 80 -34.63 -26.79 -19.51
N PRO A 81 -34.69 -26.84 -20.86
CA PRO A 81 -35.94 -26.74 -21.60
C PRO A 81 -36.88 -27.91 -21.23
N GLY A 82 -37.87 -27.62 -20.39
CA GLY A 82 -38.86 -28.59 -19.92
C GLY A 82 -39.19 -28.57 -18.42
N ILE A 83 -38.61 -27.66 -17.60
CA ILE A 83 -38.94 -27.57 -16.15
C ILE A 83 -39.67 -26.29 -15.76
N ALA A 84 -40.00 -25.44 -16.72
CA ALA A 84 -41.04 -24.43 -16.56
C ALA A 84 -42.38 -25.09 -16.93
N ASP A 85 -43.12 -25.54 -15.91
CA ASP A 85 -44.50 -26.01 -15.99
C ASP A 85 -45.45 -24.84 -16.33
#